data_AF-A0A519Z5Q9-F1
#
_entry.id   AF-A0A519Z5Q9-F1
#
_cell.length_a   1.000
_cell.length_b   1.000
_cell.length_c   1.000
_cell.angle_alpha   90.00
_cell.angle_beta   90.00
_cell.angle_gamma   90.00
#
_symmetry.space_group_name_H-M   'P 1'
#
loop_
_entity.id
_entity.type
_entity.pdbx_description
1 polymer ?
#
loop_
_entity_poly.entity_id
_entity_poly.type
_entity_poly.pdbx_seq_one_letter_code
_entity_poly.pdbx_strand_id
1 'polypeptide(L)'
;LVNWVLARLASMLFVGVLTVLGLSFLGMPLAAVLGLFAGLVTFIPNIGPVVSMVPALLLAFFNGGPHMALYVLLLYLGAQTLESAAVSPVLQQRLISLPPALILVGQLIIGSFTGLLGLTLATPIIAILTVLVKMLYVHDVLGDDTVTV
;
A
#
# COMPACT_ATOMS: atom_id res chain seq x y z
N LEU A 1 12.61 3.21 11.88
CA LEU A 1 11.30 3.90 11.91
C LEU A 1 11.28 5.18 11.07
N VAL A 2 12.17 6.16 11.31
CA VAL A 2 12.18 7.46 10.61
C VAL A 2 12.28 7.33 9.09
N ASN A 3 13.19 6.51 8.56
CA ASN A 3 13.33 6.31 7.11
C ASN A 3 12.08 5.68 6.47
N TRP A 4 11.32 4.87 7.22
CA TRP A 4 10.07 4.27 6.73
C TRP A 4 8.98 5.32 6.62
N VAL A 5 8.83 6.18 7.63
CA VAL A 5 7.88 7.30 7.62
C VAL A 5 8.22 8.27 6.48
N LEU A 6 9.51 8.59 6.30
CA LEU A 6 9.96 9.51 5.25
C LEU A 6 9.69 8.96 3.84
N ALA A 7 10.00 7.68 3.62
CA ALA A 7 9.67 6.99 2.37
C ALA A 7 8.16 6.96 2.13
N ARG A 8 7.36 6.81 3.19
CA ARG A 8 5.90 6.81 3.08
C ARG A 8 5.34 8.17 2.72
N LEU A 9 5.81 9.23 3.37
CA LEU A 9 5.41 10.60 3.04
C LEU A 9 5.81 10.98 1.61
N ALA A 10 7.00 10.58 1.16
CA ALA A 10 7.43 10.79 -0.21
C ALA A 10 6.52 10.07 -1.22
N SER A 11 6.15 8.81 -0.93
CA SER A 11 5.19 8.04 -1.72
C SER A 11 3.81 8.70 -1.79
N MET A 12 3.29 9.23 -0.68
CA MET A 12 2.00 9.93 -0.64
C MET A 12 2.01 11.20 -1.50
N LEU A 13 3.07 12.00 -1.40
CA LEU A 13 3.23 13.19 -2.24
C LEU A 13 3.37 12.81 -3.71
N PHE A 14 4.18 11.81 -4.02
CA PHE A 14 4.37 11.32 -5.38
C PHE A 14 3.06 10.85 -6.00
N VAL A 15 2.33 9.96 -5.32
CA VAL A 15 1.04 9.44 -5.82
C VAL A 15 0.01 10.55 -5.93
N GLY A 16 -0.07 11.44 -4.93
CA GLY A 16 -1.00 12.57 -4.96
C GLY A 16 -0.75 13.51 -6.13
N VAL A 17 0.51 13.93 -6.34
CA VAL A 17 0.87 14.80 -7.47
C VAL A 17 0.63 14.10 -8.80
N LEU A 18 1.04 12.82 -8.93
CA LEU A 18 0.85 12.05 -10.14
C LEU A 18 -0.63 11.88 -10.49
N THR A 19 -1.49 11.63 -9.50
CA THR A 19 -2.95 11.53 -9.72
C THR A 19 -3.58 12.89 -10.02
N VAL A 20 -3.20 13.98 -9.34
CA VAL A 20 -3.69 15.32 -9.70
C VAL A 20 -3.32 15.66 -11.13
N LEU A 21 -2.06 15.47 -11.52
CA LEU A 21 -1.60 15.76 -12.88
C LEU A 21 -2.34 14.89 -13.90
N GLY A 22 -2.38 13.57 -13.66
CA GLY A 22 -3.05 12.62 -14.54
C GLY A 22 -4.54 12.91 -14.75
N LEU A 23 -5.28 13.16 -13.67
CA LEU A 23 -6.69 13.51 -13.75
C LEU A 23 -6.91 14.89 -14.39
N SER A 24 -6.01 15.84 -14.15
CA SER A 24 -6.08 17.17 -14.78
C SER A 24 -5.85 17.09 -16.29
N PHE A 25 -4.89 16.26 -16.74
CA PHE A 25 -4.65 16.00 -18.16
C PHE A 25 -5.85 15.35 -18.84
N LEU A 26 -6.57 14.50 -18.12
CA LEU A 26 -7.82 13.91 -18.61
C LEU A 26 -9.00 14.89 -18.60
N GLY A 27 -8.83 16.11 -18.09
CA GLY A 27 -9.91 17.11 -17.99
C GLY A 27 -10.94 16.77 -16.92
N MET A 28 -10.58 15.94 -15.93
CA MET A 28 -11.52 15.47 -14.92
C MET A 28 -11.85 16.59 -13.91
N PRO A 29 -13.14 16.86 -13.64
CA PRO A 29 -13.49 17.77 -12.55
C PRO A 29 -13.01 17.20 -11.21
N LEU A 30 -12.68 18.09 -10.27
CA LEU A 30 -12.17 17.73 -8.93
C LEU A 30 -10.83 16.96 -8.93
N ALA A 31 -10.04 17.03 -10.01
CA ALA A 31 -8.72 16.38 -10.08
C ALA A 31 -7.83 16.65 -8.85
N ALA A 32 -7.78 17.91 -8.39
CA ALA A 32 -7.03 18.30 -7.19
C ALA A 32 -7.53 17.61 -5.91
N VAL A 33 -8.85 17.54 -5.72
CA VAL A 33 -9.47 16.93 -4.54
C VAL A 33 -9.25 15.42 -4.52
N LEU A 34 -9.44 14.77 -5.67
CA LEU A 34 -9.28 13.33 -5.80
C LEU A 34 -7.82 12.88 -5.72
N GLY A 35 -6.89 13.66 -6.28
CA GLY A 35 -5.46 13.36 -6.14
C GLY A 35 -4.96 13.62 -4.72
N LEU A 36 -5.44 14.66 -4.03
CA LEU A 36 -5.16 14.84 -2.60
C LEU A 36 -5.70 13.67 -1.78
N PHE A 37 -6.96 13.26 -2.03
CA PHE A 37 -7.56 12.09 -1.39
C PHE A 37 -6.72 10.82 -1.67
N ALA A 38 -6.32 10.58 -2.92
CA ALA A 38 -5.46 9.47 -3.29
C ALA A 38 -4.13 9.49 -2.53
N GLY A 39 -3.44 10.63 -2.48
CA GLY A 39 -2.21 10.79 -1.71
C GLY A 39 -2.40 10.47 -0.22
N LEU A 40 -3.47 10.96 0.40
CA LEU A 40 -3.77 10.71 1.82
C LEU A 40 -4.10 9.25 2.13
N VAL A 41 -4.98 8.60 1.35
CA VAL A 41 -5.35 7.19 1.59
C VAL A 41 -4.19 6.26 1.24
N THR A 42 -3.28 6.68 0.34
CA THR A 42 -2.01 6.00 0.06
C THR A 42 -1.02 6.14 1.20
N PHE A 43 -1.43 6.53 2.41
CA PHE A 43 -0.70 6.16 3.63
C PHE A 43 -0.77 4.65 3.89
N ILE A 44 -1.85 3.96 3.52
CA ILE A 44 -2.03 2.52 3.73
C ILE A 44 -1.66 1.76 2.46
N PRO A 45 -0.59 0.94 2.45
CA PRO A 45 -0.12 0.27 1.23
C PRO A 45 -1.19 -0.65 0.67
N ASN A 46 -1.28 -0.75 -0.65
CA ASN A 46 -2.26 -1.55 -1.40
C ASN A 46 -3.74 -1.14 -1.25
N ILE A 47 -4.16 -0.60 -0.11
CA ILE A 47 -5.54 -0.12 0.13
C ILE A 47 -5.78 1.26 -0.43
N GLY A 48 -4.80 2.16 -0.26
CA GLY A 48 -4.91 3.53 -0.72
C GLY A 48 -5.31 3.67 -2.17
N PRO A 49 -4.58 3.02 -3.10
CA PRO A 49 -4.92 3.07 -4.51
C PRO A 49 -6.33 2.50 -4.81
N VAL A 50 -6.69 1.37 -4.22
CA VAL A 50 -7.99 0.71 -4.47
C VAL A 50 -9.15 1.58 -3.99
N VAL A 51 -9.08 2.08 -2.75
CA VAL A 51 -10.15 2.89 -2.15
C VAL A 51 -10.25 4.25 -2.82
N SER A 52 -9.12 4.89 -3.16
CA SER A 52 -9.12 6.19 -3.83
C SER A 52 -9.54 6.14 -5.30
N MET A 53 -9.34 5.00 -5.96
CA MET A 53 -9.79 4.78 -7.34
C MET A 53 -11.32 4.76 -7.43
N VAL A 54 -12.04 4.18 -6.46
CA VAL A 54 -13.51 4.04 -6.50
C VAL A 54 -14.24 5.36 -6.79
N PRO A 55 -14.07 6.43 -5.98
CA PRO A 55 -14.77 7.69 -6.24
C PRO A 55 -14.32 8.35 -7.55
N ALA A 56 -13.03 8.27 -7.91
CA ALA A 56 -12.52 8.83 -9.16
C ALA A 56 -13.11 8.11 -10.39
N LEU A 57 -13.20 6.78 -10.33
CA LEU A 57 -13.73 5.95 -11.41
C LEU A 57 -15.23 6.18 -11.61
N LEU A 58 -15.99 6.26 -10.52
CA LEU A 58 -17.42 6.59 -10.57
C LEU A 58 -17.63 7.97 -11.19
N LEU A 59 -16.88 8.98 -10.73
CA LEU A 59 -17.03 10.34 -11.21
C LEU A 59 -16.63 10.49 -12.69
N ALA A 60 -15.60 9.76 -13.12
CA ALA A 60 -15.20 9.67 -14.52
C ALA A 60 -16.27 9.00 -15.39
N PHE A 61 -16.89 7.92 -14.89
CA PHE A 61 -17.97 7.23 -15.60
C PHE A 61 -19.20 8.11 -15.78
N PHE A 62 -19.60 8.87 -14.76
CA PHE A 62 -20.77 9.75 -14.86
C PHE A 62 -20.55 11.00 -15.69
N ASN A 63 -19.35 11.60 -15.67
CA ASN A 63 -19.09 12.85 -16.41
C ASN A 63 -18.57 12.62 -17.83
N GLY A 64 -17.75 11.59 -18.04
CA GLY A 64 -17.07 11.32 -19.30
C GLY A 64 -17.41 9.96 -19.89
N GLY A 65 -18.33 9.20 -19.31
CA GLY A 65 -18.74 7.89 -19.83
C GLY A 65 -17.67 6.78 -19.67
N PRO A 66 -17.91 5.62 -20.32
CA PRO A 66 -17.07 4.43 -20.12
C PRO A 66 -15.62 4.59 -20.57
N HIS A 67 -15.37 5.40 -21.61
CA HIS A 67 -14.03 5.62 -22.15
C HIS A 67 -13.16 6.44 -21.18
N MET A 68 -13.75 7.48 -20.55
CA MET A 68 -13.05 8.27 -19.54
C MET A 68 -12.77 7.46 -18.28
N ALA A 69 -13.72 6.62 -17.85
CA ALA A 69 -13.50 5.67 -16.75
C ALA A 69 -12.35 4.71 -17.05
N LEU A 70 -12.21 4.23 -18.30
CA LEU A 70 -11.10 3.37 -18.71
C LEU A 70 -9.75 4.10 -18.62
N TYR A 71 -9.66 5.36 -19.05
CA TYR A 71 -8.42 6.13 -18.92
C TYR A 71 -8.04 6.40 -17.46
N VAL A 72 -9.03 6.68 -16.60
CA VAL A 72 -8.80 6.84 -15.15
C VAL A 72 -8.35 5.51 -14.53
N LEU A 73 -8.94 4.39 -14.92
CA LEU A 73 -8.51 3.06 -14.47
C LEU A 73 -7.04 2.80 -14.83
N LEU A 74 -6.65 3.09 -16.08
CA LEU A 74 -5.27 2.95 -16.54
C LEU A 74 -4.31 3.89 -15.80
N LEU A 75 -4.74 5.12 -15.52
CA LEU A 75 -3.95 6.06 -14.71
C LEU A 75 -3.68 5.50 -13.32
N TYR A 76 -4.70 5.00 -12.62
CA TYR A 76 -4.56 4.47 -11.27
C TYR A 76 -3.73 3.18 -11.25
N LEU A 77 -3.88 2.29 -12.24
CA LEU A 77 -3.02 1.12 -12.43
C LEU A 77 -1.56 1.52 -12.65
N GLY A 78 -1.31 2.54 -13.48
CA GLY A 78 0.04 3.08 -13.70
C GLY A 78 0.64 3.69 -12.43
N ALA A 79 -0.14 4.48 -11.68
CA ALA A 79 0.29 5.04 -10.41
C ALA A 79 0.59 3.97 -9.37
N GLN A 80 -0.23 2.92 -9.29
CA GLN A 80 -0.04 1.79 -8.38
C GLN A 80 1.19 0.95 -8.75
N THR A 81 1.45 0.73 -10.04
CA THR A 81 2.66 0.00 -10.47
C THR A 81 3.93 0.79 -10.16
N LEU A 82 3.93 2.11 -10.35
CA LEU A 82 5.05 2.97 -9.98
C LEU A 82 5.27 3.02 -8.45
N GLU A 83 4.18 3.16 -7.68
CA GLU A 83 4.26 3.15 -6.21
C GLU A 83 4.75 1.79 -5.70
N SER A 84 4.20 0.69 -6.19
CA SER A 84 4.64 -0.65 -5.79
C SER A 84 6.09 -0.93 -6.20
N ALA A 85 6.54 -0.47 -7.36
CA ALA A 85 7.93 -0.60 -7.79
C ALA A 85 8.91 0.21 -6.91
N ALA A 86 8.49 1.35 -6.36
CA ALA A 86 9.32 2.20 -5.49
C ALA A 86 9.26 1.77 -4.01
N VAL A 87 8.07 1.44 -3.50
CA VAL A 87 7.81 1.16 -2.09
C VAL A 87 8.13 -0.29 -1.73
N SER A 88 7.85 -1.25 -2.62
CA SER A 88 8.17 -2.66 -2.36
C SER A 88 9.64 -2.92 -2.07
N PRO A 89 10.63 -2.41 -2.84
CA PRO A 89 12.04 -2.67 -2.54
C PRO A 89 12.50 -2.04 -1.23
N VAL A 90 11.99 -0.85 -0.87
CA VAL A 90 12.34 -0.17 0.39
C VAL A 90 11.76 -0.93 1.60
N LEU A 91 10.54 -1.46 1.50
CA LEU A 91 9.98 -2.34 2.53
C LEU A 91 10.71 -3.68 2.58
N GLN A 92 10.98 -4.29 1.42
CA GLN A 92 11.59 -5.61 1.31
C GLN A 92 13.05 -5.63 1.77
N GLN A 93 13.81 -4.55 1.57
CA GLN A 93 15.19 -4.44 2.04
C GLN A 93 15.34 -4.53 3.58
N ARG A 94 14.27 -4.31 4.35
CA ARG A 94 14.26 -4.57 5.81
C ARG A 94 13.60 -5.90 6.19
N LEU A 95 12.88 -6.53 5.25
CA LEU A 95 12.16 -7.79 5.43
C LEU A 95 12.97 -9.02 4.96
N ILE A 96 14.29 -8.89 4.75
CA ILE A 96 15.17 -10.01 4.34
C ILE A 96 15.07 -11.21 5.31
N SER A 97 14.46 -11.04 6.48
CA SER A 97 14.28 -12.11 7.46
C SER A 97 12.88 -12.75 7.53
N LEU A 98 11.90 -12.35 6.69
CA LEU A 98 10.57 -12.96 6.66
C LEU A 98 10.31 -13.70 5.33
N PRO A 99 10.15 -15.04 5.35
CA PRO A 99 9.75 -15.80 4.18
C PRO A 99 8.45 -15.24 3.57
N PRO A 100 8.40 -14.93 2.25
CA PRO A 100 7.19 -14.42 1.59
C PRO A 100 5.95 -15.31 1.81
N ALA A 101 6.18 -16.62 1.95
CA ALA A 101 5.16 -17.60 2.27
C ALA A 101 4.43 -17.29 3.60
N LEU A 102 5.13 -16.82 4.64
CA LEU A 102 4.54 -16.48 5.94
C LEU A 102 3.56 -15.30 5.83
N ILE A 103 3.89 -14.31 5.00
CA ILE A 103 3.03 -13.14 4.76
C ILE A 103 1.77 -13.57 3.99
N LEU A 104 1.93 -14.39 2.95
CA LEU A 104 0.81 -14.91 2.16
C LEU A 104 -0.12 -15.79 3.01
N VAL A 105 0.44 -16.71 3.80
CA VAL A 105 -0.35 -17.56 4.70
C VAL A 105 -1.08 -16.70 5.74
N GLY A 106 -0.40 -15.73 6.34
CA GLY A 106 -1.02 -14.78 7.27
C GLY A 106 -2.15 -13.97 6.64
N GLN A 107 -1.96 -13.51 5.41
CA GLN A 107 -2.99 -12.82 4.63
C GLN A 107 -4.21 -13.69 4.36
N LEU A 108 -4.02 -14.95 3.96
CA LEU A 108 -5.12 -15.87 3.72
C LEU A 108 -5.89 -16.18 5.01
N ILE A 109 -5.17 -16.40 6.12
CA ILE A 109 -5.80 -16.67 7.42
C ILE A 109 -6.57 -15.43 7.88
N ILE A 110 -5.89 -14.31 8.12
CA ILE A 110 -6.49 -13.09 8.69
C ILE A 110 -7.54 -12.50 7.74
N GLY A 111 -7.25 -12.50 6.44
CA GLY A 111 -8.17 -12.07 5.39
C GLY A 111 -9.42 -12.93 5.30
N SER A 112 -9.35 -14.24 5.59
CA SER A 112 -10.55 -15.07 5.62
C SER A 112 -11.50 -14.72 6.75
N PHE A 113 -11.01 -14.17 7.88
CA PHE A 113 -11.87 -13.78 9.01
C PHE A 113 -12.40 -12.35 8.91
N THR A 114 -11.60 -11.43 8.37
CA THR A 114 -11.89 -9.98 8.39
C THR A 114 -12.03 -9.37 7.00
N GLY A 115 -11.98 -10.19 5.95
CA GLY A 115 -12.12 -9.78 4.57
C GLY A 115 -10.97 -8.89 4.09
N LEU A 116 -11.31 -7.85 3.32
CA LEU A 116 -10.33 -6.93 2.73
C LEU A 116 -9.48 -6.22 3.78
N LEU A 117 -10.05 -5.90 4.94
CA LEU A 117 -9.30 -5.28 6.05
C LEU A 117 -8.21 -6.23 6.57
N GLY A 118 -8.51 -7.52 6.66
CA GLY A 118 -7.57 -8.55 7.10
C GLY A 118 -6.37 -8.75 6.21
N LEU A 119 -6.57 -8.72 4.90
CA LEU A 119 -5.50 -8.84 3.90
C LEU A 119 -4.44 -7.73 4.06
N THR A 120 -4.82 -6.61 4.65
CA THR A 120 -4.01 -5.37 4.64
C THR A 120 -3.31 -5.19 5.96
N LEU A 121 -3.99 -5.57 7.06
CA LEU A 121 -3.44 -5.62 8.39
C LEU A 121 -2.61 -6.90 8.63
N ALA A 122 -2.76 -7.93 7.80
CA ALA A 122 -1.99 -9.16 7.94
C ALA A 122 -0.48 -8.92 7.86
N THR A 123 -0.01 -8.09 6.94
CA THR A 123 1.42 -7.81 6.80
C THR A 123 2.03 -7.21 8.07
N PRO A 124 1.49 -6.11 8.66
CA PRO A 124 2.01 -5.59 9.92
C PRO A 124 1.80 -6.55 11.11
N ILE A 125 0.68 -7.27 11.18
CA ILE A 125 0.42 -8.25 12.25
C ILE A 125 1.47 -9.38 12.23
N ILE A 126 1.72 -9.97 11.06
CA ILE A 126 2.71 -11.04 10.87
C ILE A 126 4.12 -10.53 11.20
N ALA A 127 4.43 -9.28 10.84
CA ALA A 127 5.70 -8.67 11.19
C ALA A 127 5.87 -8.56 12.72
N ILE A 128 4.86 -8.05 13.44
CA ILE A 128 4.88 -7.95 14.91
C ILE A 128 5.01 -9.33 15.55
N LEU A 129 4.22 -10.31 15.10
CA LEU A 129 4.26 -11.69 15.59
C LEU A 129 5.65 -12.29 15.42
N THR A 130 6.29 -12.09 14.26
CA THR A 130 7.61 -12.66 14.03
C THR A 130 8.69 -12.00 14.89
N VAL A 131 8.58 -10.68 15.12
CA VAL A 131 9.47 -9.98 16.06
C VAL A 131 9.29 -10.50 17.49
N LEU A 132 8.04 -10.71 17.93
CA LEU A 132 7.75 -11.29 19.25
C LEU A 132 8.33 -12.69 19.40
N VAL A 133 8.20 -13.55 18.38
CA VAL A 133 8.79 -14.90 18.41
C VAL A 133 10.31 -14.82 18.47
N LYS A 134 10.93 -13.95 17.66
CA LYS A 134 12.39 -13.79 17.67
C LYS A 134 12.92 -13.26 19.01
N MET A 135 12.29 -12.26 19.61
CA MET A 135 12.72 -11.75 20.91
C MET A 135 12.39 -12.72 22.04
N LEU A 136 11.12 -13.08 22.21
CA LEU A 136 10.66 -13.77 23.42
C LEU A 136 11.01 -15.26 23.43
N TYR A 137 11.17 -15.88 22.25
CA TYR A 137 11.45 -17.32 22.15
C TYR A 137 12.88 -17.57 21.70
N VAL A 138 13.33 -16.96 20.60
CA VAL A 138 14.66 -17.27 20.05
C VAL A 138 15.79 -16.63 20.87
N HIS A 139 15.64 -15.37 21.27
CA HIS A 139 16.64 -14.68 22.07
C HIS A 139 16.51 -15.06 23.56
N ASP A 140 15.34 -14.86 24.17
CA ASP A 140 15.19 -15.02 25.62
C ASP A 140 15.15 -16.48 26.12
N VAL A 141 14.57 -17.41 25.35
CA VAL A 141 14.42 -18.83 25.77
C VAL A 141 15.51 -19.71 25.18
N LEU A 142 15.82 -19.56 23.90
CA LEU A 142 16.87 -20.33 23.23
C LEU A 142 18.29 -19.76 23.43
N GLY A 143 18.43 -18.49 23.83
CA GLY A 143 19.73 -17.87 24.11
C GLY A 143 20.61 -17.69 22.88
N ASP A 144 20.03 -17.62 21.67
CA ASP A 144 20.79 -17.46 20.44
C ASP A 144 20.96 -15.97 20.09
N ASP A 145 22.14 -15.43 20.42
CA ASP A 145 22.52 -14.03 20.21
C ASP A 145 22.80 -13.67 18.74
N THR A 146 22.79 -14.65 17.83
CA THR A 146 23.06 -14.41 16.40
C THR A 146 21.88 -13.74 15.67
N VAL A 147 20.71 -13.67 16.30
CA VAL A 147 19.51 -13.04 15.73
C VAL A 147 19.57 -11.52 15.91
N THR A 148 20.16 -10.83 14.95
CA THR A 148 20.09 -9.36 14.88
C THR A 148 18.71 -8.92 14.37
N VAL A 149 17.97 -8.20 15.20
CA VAL A 149 16.63 -7.65 14.91
C VAL A 149 16.69 -6.38 14.08
#